data_AF-A0A9N9LVH0-F1
#
_entry.id   AF-A0A9N9LVH0-F1
#
_cell.length_a   1.000
_cell.length_b   1.000
_cell.length_c   1.000
_cell.angle_alpha   90.00
_cell.angle_beta   90.00
_cell.angle_gamma   90.00
#
_symmetry.space_group_name_H-M   'P 1'
#
loop_
_entity.id
_entity.type
_entity.pdbx_description
1 polymer ?
#
loop_
_entity_poly.entity_id
_entity_poly.type
_entity_poly.pdbx_seq_one_letter_code
_entity_poly.pdbx_strand_id
1 'polypeptide(L)'
;MQSINGTRSNSFCGWSELQFSTPRGIISTQVAIDILEHWPAPDERPKPASNYPHRYGNKGEGLEYALFEDKWEVGNATLVAHPVKFHGEPSFDPWKETVKFKSDAAPPGPLARPINQPGPFRLVTDQRHCRIVGAMYHPVGDLSGFARAALEPIDQEPAAKLLV
;
A
#
# COMPACT_ATOMS: atom_id res chain seq x y z
N MET A 1 -45.67 16.37 -14.24
CA MET A 1 -44.93 15.37 -13.45
C MET A 1 -44.36 14.34 -14.42
N GLN A 2 -43.08 14.44 -14.76
CA GLN A 2 -42.36 13.43 -15.55
C GLN A 2 -41.06 13.11 -14.82
N SER A 3 -40.89 11.83 -14.51
CA SER A 3 -39.74 11.26 -13.82
C SER A 3 -38.44 11.57 -14.56
N ILE A 4 -37.52 12.21 -13.86
CA ILE A 4 -36.10 12.13 -14.18
C ILE A 4 -35.62 10.72 -13.85
N ASN A 5 -35.53 9.88 -14.89
CA ASN A 5 -34.72 8.67 -14.86
C ASN A 5 -33.26 9.10 -14.66
N GLY A 6 -32.84 9.16 -13.39
CA GLY A 6 -31.44 9.24 -13.03
C GLY A 6 -30.77 7.94 -13.43
N THR A 7 -30.14 7.93 -14.60
CA THR A 7 -29.15 6.93 -14.98
C THR A 7 -28.10 6.93 -13.87
N ARG A 8 -28.16 5.95 -12.96
CA ARG A 8 -27.05 5.63 -12.07
C ARG A 8 -25.91 5.15 -12.96
N SER A 9 -25.10 6.09 -13.43
CA SER A 9 -23.76 5.79 -13.90
C SER A 9 -23.02 5.14 -12.74
N ASN A 10 -22.84 3.83 -12.79
CA ASN A 10 -21.83 3.10 -12.02
C ASN A 10 -20.46 3.53 -12.55
N SER A 11 -20.11 4.79 -12.36
CA SER A 11 -18.76 5.29 -12.56
C SER A 11 -17.89 4.64 -11.50
N PHE A 12 -16.70 4.20 -11.90
CA PHE A 12 -15.65 3.53 -11.14
C PHE A 12 -15.05 4.42 -10.01
N CYS A 13 -15.91 5.06 -9.20
CA CYS A 13 -15.63 6.22 -8.35
C CYS A 13 -15.49 5.88 -6.85
N GLY A 14 -15.46 4.59 -6.50
CA GLY A 14 -15.43 4.16 -5.09
C GLY A 14 -14.03 4.16 -4.45
N TRP A 15 -12.96 3.96 -5.22
CA TRP A 15 -11.62 3.83 -4.62
C TRP A 15 -11.04 5.17 -4.17
N SER A 16 -11.27 6.25 -4.92
CA SER A 16 -10.78 7.60 -4.61
C SER A 16 -11.34 8.20 -3.31
N GLU A 17 -12.41 7.60 -2.77
CA GLU A 17 -13.07 8.00 -1.52
C GLU A 17 -12.64 7.14 -0.32
N LEU A 18 -11.69 6.22 -0.52
CA LEU A 18 -11.22 5.29 0.51
C LEU A 18 -9.74 5.51 0.84
N GLN A 19 -9.32 5.00 1.99
CA GLN A 19 -7.95 5.00 2.46
C GLN A 19 -7.65 3.74 3.27
N PHE A 20 -6.39 3.31 3.28
CA PHE A 20 -5.94 2.29 4.22
C PHE A 20 -5.47 2.94 5.51
N SER A 21 -6.17 2.62 6.60
CA SER A 21 -5.90 3.12 7.94
C SER A 21 -5.06 2.13 8.74
N THR A 22 -4.04 2.65 9.43
CA THR A 22 -3.17 1.88 10.32
C THR A 22 -2.79 2.70 11.55
N PRO A 23 -2.37 2.07 12.66
CA PRO A 23 -1.81 2.78 13.81
C PRO A 23 -0.55 3.61 13.51
N ARG A 24 0.08 3.41 12.34
CA ARG A 24 1.30 4.12 11.91
C ARG A 24 1.02 5.25 10.92
N GLY A 25 -0.22 5.41 10.47
CA GLY A 25 -0.60 6.42 9.48
C GLY A 25 -1.53 5.87 8.39
N ILE A 26 -1.84 6.75 7.45
CA ILE A 26 -2.82 6.54 6.38
C ILE A 26 -2.09 6.36 5.05
N ILE A 27 -2.57 5.42 4.23
CA ILE A 27 -2.16 5.24 2.83
C ILE A 27 -3.37 5.53 1.96
N SER A 28 -3.27 6.54 1.10
CA SER A 28 -4.32 6.84 0.12
C SER A 28 -4.41 5.72 -0.92
N THR A 29 -5.62 5.35 -1.31
CA THR A 29 -5.88 4.46 -2.45
C THR A 29 -5.43 5.04 -3.77
N GLN A 30 -5.26 6.36 -3.90
CA GLN A 30 -4.69 6.97 -5.11
C GLN A 30 -3.26 6.49 -5.33
N VAL A 31 -2.45 6.43 -4.27
CA VAL A 31 -1.09 5.85 -4.34
C VAL A 31 -1.16 4.39 -4.79
N ALA A 32 -2.20 3.66 -4.39
CA ALA A 32 -2.39 2.27 -4.80
C ALA A 32 -2.72 2.12 -6.28
N ILE A 33 -3.53 3.03 -6.83
CA ILE A 33 -3.83 3.10 -8.26
C ILE A 33 -2.57 3.47 -9.04
N ASP A 34 -1.83 4.50 -8.60
CA ASP A 34 -0.60 4.94 -9.27
C ASP A 34 0.43 3.80 -9.34
N ILE A 35 0.57 3.01 -8.27
CA ILE A 35 1.43 1.83 -8.25
C ILE A 35 0.97 0.79 -9.26
N LEU A 36 -0.33 0.48 -9.27
CA LEU A 36 -0.88 -0.53 -10.16
C LEU A 36 -0.68 -0.17 -11.64
N GLU A 37 -0.73 1.12 -11.98
CA GLU A 37 -0.61 1.62 -13.35
C GLU A 37 0.85 1.79 -13.81
N HIS A 38 1.76 2.18 -12.91
CA HIS A 38 3.09 2.67 -13.30
C HIS A 38 4.27 1.85 -12.80
N TRP A 39 4.07 0.95 -11.82
CA TRP A 39 5.19 0.19 -11.29
C TRP A 39 5.55 -1.01 -12.16
N PRO A 40 6.84 -1.35 -12.23
CA PRO A 40 7.28 -2.51 -12.99
C PRO A 40 6.72 -3.80 -12.39
N ALA A 41 6.49 -4.79 -13.25
CA ALA A 41 6.23 -6.14 -12.80
C ALA A 41 7.45 -6.72 -12.05
N PRO A 42 7.27 -7.57 -11.02
CA PRO A 42 8.38 -8.18 -10.27
C PRO A 42 9.35 -9.00 -11.15
N ASP A 43 8.87 -9.54 -12.26
CA ASP A 43 9.68 -10.32 -13.22
C ASP A 43 10.08 -9.50 -14.46
N GLU A 44 9.78 -8.19 -14.49
CA GLU A 44 10.13 -7.31 -15.59
C GLU A 44 11.65 -7.15 -15.74
N ARG A 45 12.09 -6.94 -16.99
CA ARG A 45 13.48 -6.63 -17.31
C ARG A 45 13.57 -5.20 -17.86
N PRO A 46 14.49 -4.36 -17.37
CA PRO A 46 15.51 -4.65 -16.36
C PRO A 46 14.92 -4.87 -14.96
N LYS A 47 15.57 -5.72 -14.15
CA LYS A 47 15.12 -5.97 -12.79
C LYS A 47 15.29 -4.71 -11.93
N PRO A 48 14.32 -4.37 -11.06
CA PRO A 48 14.47 -3.26 -10.12
C PRO A 48 15.69 -3.41 -9.21
N ALA A 49 16.47 -2.35 -9.04
CA ALA A 49 17.66 -2.35 -8.17
C ALA A 49 17.31 -2.51 -6.67
N SER A 50 16.07 -2.20 -6.30
CA SER A 50 15.59 -2.27 -4.93
C SER A 50 15.22 -3.68 -4.44
N ASN A 51 15.10 -4.67 -5.34
CA ASN A 51 14.38 -5.94 -5.11
C ASN A 51 12.87 -5.77 -4.85
N TYR A 52 12.32 -4.61 -5.19
CA TYR A 52 10.89 -4.33 -5.16
C TYR A 52 10.38 -3.88 -6.53
N PRO A 53 9.13 -4.20 -6.88
CA PRO A 53 8.21 -5.00 -6.07
C PRO A 53 8.55 -6.50 -6.12
N HIS A 54 8.02 -7.30 -5.19
CA HIS A 54 8.28 -8.74 -5.14
C HIS A 54 7.02 -9.56 -4.92
N ARG A 55 7.08 -10.84 -5.31
CA ARG A 55 5.99 -11.81 -5.13
C ARG A 55 5.71 -12.03 -3.64
N TYR A 56 4.44 -11.98 -3.26
CA TYR A 56 3.99 -12.15 -1.88
C TYR A 56 3.23 -13.48 -1.73
N GLY A 57 3.58 -14.25 -0.69
CA GLY A 57 3.02 -15.60 -0.49
C GLY A 57 1.67 -15.66 0.22
N ASN A 58 1.06 -14.50 0.55
CA ASN A 58 -0.13 -14.38 1.39
C ASN A 58 -0.02 -15.01 2.80
N LYS A 59 1.20 -15.31 3.25
CA LYS A 59 1.50 -15.88 4.57
C LYS A 59 2.55 -14.99 5.22
N GLY A 60 2.20 -14.34 6.32
CA GLY A 60 3.19 -13.66 7.16
C GLY A 60 4.08 -14.69 7.86
N GLU A 61 5.28 -14.30 8.27
CA GLU A 61 6.08 -15.14 9.17
C GLU A 61 5.28 -15.36 10.47
N GLY A 62 4.98 -16.61 10.81
CA GLY A 62 4.25 -16.97 12.03
C GLY A 62 2.73 -16.90 11.97
N LEU A 63 2.13 -16.61 10.81
CA LEU A 63 0.67 -16.67 10.65
C LEU A 63 0.24 -18.06 10.16
N GLU A 64 -0.58 -18.76 10.96
CA GLU A 64 -1.24 -20.01 10.54
C GLU A 64 -2.29 -19.78 9.44
N TYR A 65 -2.76 -18.53 9.29
CA TYR A 65 -3.83 -18.14 8.37
C TYR A 65 -3.39 -17.06 7.38
N ALA A 66 -4.00 -17.07 6.20
CA ALA A 66 -3.75 -16.07 5.17
C ALA A 66 -4.14 -14.66 5.63
N LEU A 67 -3.30 -13.66 5.34
CA LEU A 67 -3.55 -12.28 5.77
C LEU A 67 -4.69 -11.61 4.99
N PHE A 68 -4.84 -11.96 3.71
CA PHE A 68 -5.97 -11.60 2.87
C PHE A 68 -6.81 -12.85 2.61
N GLU A 69 -8.13 -12.77 2.77
CA GLU A 69 -9.02 -13.93 2.76
C GLU A 69 -8.84 -14.81 1.49
N ASP A 70 -8.75 -16.12 1.70
CA ASP A 70 -8.60 -17.15 0.66
C ASP A 70 -9.91 -17.56 -0.03
N LYS A 71 -11.00 -16.79 0.12
CA LYS A 71 -12.30 -17.21 -0.41
C LYS A 71 -12.37 -16.97 -1.92
N TRP A 72 -11.87 -17.96 -2.66
CA TRP A 72 -12.11 -18.23 -4.08
C TRP A 72 -11.52 -17.27 -5.13
N GLU A 73 -10.93 -16.13 -4.74
CA GLU A 73 -10.36 -15.18 -5.71
C GLU A 73 -8.82 -15.04 -5.67
N VAL A 74 -8.16 -15.44 -4.58
CA VAL A 74 -6.69 -15.29 -4.40
C VAL A 74 -5.92 -16.57 -4.76
N GLY A 75 -6.56 -17.73 -4.80
CA GLY A 75 -5.88 -19.02 -5.06
C GLY A 75 -5.18 -19.14 -6.42
N ASN A 76 -5.50 -18.26 -7.38
CA ASN A 76 -4.84 -18.13 -8.68
C ASN A 76 -4.20 -16.75 -8.92
N ALA A 77 -4.15 -15.90 -7.88
CA ALA A 77 -3.60 -14.55 -7.96
C ALA A 77 -2.07 -14.59 -7.93
N THR A 78 -1.44 -13.70 -8.70
CA THR A 78 -0.02 -13.41 -8.50
C THR A 78 0.06 -12.20 -7.59
N LEU A 79 0.13 -12.45 -6.29
CA LEU A 79 0.24 -11.38 -5.32
C LEU A 79 1.63 -10.75 -5.35
N VAL A 80 1.66 -9.43 -5.28
CA VAL A 80 2.87 -8.64 -5.33
C VAL A 80 2.82 -7.58 -4.23
N ALA A 81 3.89 -7.49 -3.44
CA ALA A 81 4.05 -6.49 -2.39
C ALA A 81 4.89 -5.31 -2.89
N HIS A 82 4.34 -4.10 -2.75
CA HIS A 82 4.94 -2.84 -3.14
C HIS A 82 5.17 -1.97 -1.90
N PRO A 83 6.39 -1.47 -1.64
CA PRO A 83 6.61 -0.51 -0.57
C PRO A 83 5.79 0.75 -0.82
N VAL A 84 5.08 1.18 0.22
CA VAL A 84 4.33 2.44 0.20
C VAL A 84 4.79 3.33 1.34
N LYS A 85 4.67 4.63 1.07
CA LYS A 85 5.10 5.70 1.94
C LYS A 85 3.87 6.42 2.47
N PHE A 86 3.94 6.93 3.69
CA PHE A 86 2.85 7.73 4.23
C PHE A 86 2.78 9.08 3.50
N HIS A 87 1.63 9.74 3.61
CA HIS A 87 1.43 11.05 3.00
C HIS A 87 2.44 12.09 3.52
N GLY A 88 3.22 12.67 2.62
CA GLY A 88 4.27 13.65 2.95
C GLY A 88 5.70 13.07 2.99
N GLU A 89 5.86 11.75 2.91
CA GLU A 89 7.18 11.15 2.67
C GLU A 89 7.50 11.06 1.16
N PRO A 90 8.77 11.18 0.74
CA PRO A 90 9.16 10.92 -0.64
C PRO A 90 8.76 9.49 -1.06
N SER A 91 8.15 9.36 -2.24
CA SER A 91 7.77 8.07 -2.80
C SER A 91 8.96 7.10 -2.89
N PHE A 92 8.68 5.82 -2.69
CA PHE A 92 9.67 4.77 -2.90
C PHE A 92 10.00 4.65 -4.40
N ASP A 93 11.28 4.49 -4.71
CA ASP A 93 11.76 4.35 -6.08
C ASP A 93 12.27 2.92 -6.33
N PRO A 94 11.57 2.07 -7.11
CA PRO A 94 11.98 0.70 -7.34
C PRO A 94 13.34 0.59 -8.05
N TRP A 95 13.76 1.63 -8.77
CA TRP A 95 14.99 1.67 -9.55
C TRP A 95 16.23 2.12 -8.75
N LYS A 96 16.04 2.57 -7.50
CA LYS A 96 17.14 2.91 -6.59
C LYS A 96 17.41 1.78 -5.61
N GLU A 97 18.68 1.56 -5.28
CA GLU A 97 19.05 0.59 -4.25
C GLU A 97 18.37 0.94 -2.92
N THR A 98 17.92 -0.11 -2.22
CA THR A 98 17.31 0.03 -0.90
C THR A 98 18.37 0.03 0.19
N VAL A 99 18.33 1.03 1.07
CA VAL A 99 19.18 1.06 2.27
C VAL A 99 18.44 0.39 3.42
N LYS A 100 18.95 -0.77 3.89
CA LYS A 100 18.47 -1.43 5.11
C LYS A 100 19.27 -0.91 6.31
N PHE A 101 18.63 -0.24 7.25
CA PHE A 101 19.26 0.01 8.55
C PHE A 101 19.25 -1.28 9.36
N LYS A 102 20.42 -1.68 9.90
CA LYS A 102 20.48 -2.62 11.02
C LYS A 102 20.00 -1.85 12.26
N SER A 103 19.14 -2.46 13.07
CA SER A 103 18.28 -1.82 14.08
C SER A 103 18.96 -0.97 15.15
N ASP A 104 20.29 -0.93 15.23
CA ASP A 104 20.99 -0.37 16.40
C ASP A 104 21.87 0.85 16.08
N ALA A 105 21.92 1.30 14.82
CA ALA A 105 22.68 2.50 14.45
C ALA A 105 21.74 3.70 14.30
N ALA A 106 21.93 4.71 15.16
CA ALA A 106 21.35 6.02 14.94
C ALA A 106 21.67 6.49 13.50
N PRO A 107 20.69 7.08 12.77
CA PRO A 107 20.93 7.50 11.40
C PRO A 107 22.12 8.47 11.35
N PRO A 108 23.07 8.28 10.42
CA PRO A 108 24.28 9.09 10.36
C PRO A 108 23.93 10.50 9.86
N GLY A 109 23.70 11.43 10.79
CA GLY A 109 23.51 12.86 10.52
C GLY A 109 22.34 13.18 9.58
N PRO A 110 22.16 14.47 9.23
CA PRO A 110 21.20 14.87 8.21
C PRO A 110 21.69 14.34 6.85
N LEU A 111 21.12 13.22 6.41
CA LEU A 111 21.45 12.63 5.12
C LEU A 111 21.05 13.62 4.01
N ALA A 112 22.05 14.02 3.21
CA ALA A 112 21.91 14.97 2.12
C ALA A 112 20.98 14.50 0.98
N ARG A 113 20.45 13.27 1.06
CA ARG A 113 19.52 12.68 0.09
C ARG A 113 18.45 11.88 0.83
N PRO A 114 17.17 11.97 0.42
CA PRO A 114 16.13 11.12 0.98
C PRO A 114 16.48 9.66 0.72
N ILE A 115 16.51 8.88 1.79
CA ILE A 115 16.90 7.48 1.76
C ILE A 115 15.78 6.67 1.11
N ASN A 116 16.10 5.87 0.09
CA ASN A 116 15.13 4.95 -0.52
C ASN A 116 14.90 3.73 0.39
N GLN A 117 14.09 3.92 1.44
CA GLN A 117 13.74 2.87 2.38
C GLN A 117 12.31 2.41 2.15
N PRO A 118 12.02 1.12 2.23
CA PRO A 118 10.69 0.60 1.93
C PRO A 118 9.67 0.97 3.02
N GLY A 119 10.13 1.42 4.20
CA GLY A 119 9.26 1.75 5.32
C GLY A 119 8.47 0.54 5.83
N PRO A 120 7.50 0.77 6.74
CA PRO A 120 6.76 -0.30 7.38
C PRO A 120 5.58 -0.83 6.55
N PHE A 121 5.20 -0.17 5.46
CA PHE A 121 3.96 -0.45 4.74
C PHE A 121 4.19 -1.18 3.42
N ARG A 122 3.27 -2.09 3.08
CA ARG A 122 3.21 -2.73 1.77
C ARG A 122 1.81 -2.64 1.21
N LEU A 123 1.66 -2.17 -0.01
CA LEU A 123 0.47 -2.42 -0.81
C LEU A 123 0.58 -3.80 -1.44
N VAL A 124 -0.51 -4.55 -1.44
CA VAL A 124 -0.61 -5.85 -2.10
C VAL A 124 -1.54 -5.75 -3.29
N THR A 125 -1.00 -6.07 -4.47
CA THR A 125 -1.77 -6.13 -5.72
C THR A 125 -1.78 -7.54 -6.28
N ASP A 126 -2.80 -7.86 -7.06
CA ASP A 126 -2.84 -9.06 -7.89
C ASP A 126 -2.45 -8.65 -9.31
N GLN A 127 -1.21 -8.98 -9.67
CA GLN A 127 -0.62 -8.59 -10.93
C GLN A 127 -1.33 -9.23 -12.13
N ARG A 128 -1.89 -10.44 -11.97
CA ARG A 128 -2.53 -11.16 -13.07
C ARG A 128 -3.82 -10.48 -13.52
N HIS A 129 -4.57 -9.94 -12.56
CA HIS A 129 -5.87 -9.32 -12.80
C HIS A 129 -5.84 -7.79 -12.68
N CYS A 130 -4.65 -7.21 -12.55
CA CYS A 130 -4.43 -5.77 -12.36
C CYS A 130 -5.41 -5.16 -11.34
N ARG A 131 -5.38 -5.65 -10.09
CA ARG A 131 -6.26 -5.16 -9.02
C ARG A 131 -5.54 -4.96 -7.69
N ILE A 132 -6.07 -4.06 -6.88
CA ILE A 132 -5.64 -3.86 -5.49
C ILE A 132 -6.30 -4.94 -4.63
N VAL A 133 -5.50 -5.66 -3.83
CA VAL A 133 -5.98 -6.68 -2.88
C VAL A 133 -6.12 -6.09 -1.49
N GLY A 134 -5.19 -5.22 -1.10
CA GLY A 134 -5.25 -4.47 0.14
C GLY A 134 -3.88 -3.90 0.52
N ALA A 135 -3.74 -3.45 1.75
CA ALA A 135 -2.47 -3.03 2.30
C ALA A 135 -2.16 -3.77 3.61
N MET A 136 -0.88 -3.88 3.93
CA MET A 136 -0.36 -4.47 5.16
C MET A 136 0.77 -3.62 5.72
N TYR A 137 1.04 -3.78 7.01
CA TYR A 137 2.06 -3.02 7.71
C TYR A 137 2.77 -3.89 8.76
N HIS A 138 4.02 -3.55 9.05
CA HIS A 138 4.76 -4.10 10.19
C HIS A 138 4.25 -3.48 11.49
N PRO A 139 3.71 -4.23 12.47
CA PRO A 139 3.30 -3.68 13.77
C PRO A 139 4.44 -2.98 14.53
N VAL A 140 4.12 -2.17 15.53
CA VAL A 140 5.15 -1.52 16.37
C VAL A 140 5.86 -2.60 17.20
N GLY A 141 7.18 -2.65 17.10
CA GLY A 141 8.00 -3.65 17.80
C GLY A 141 8.15 -4.99 17.07
N ASP A 142 7.46 -5.19 15.93
CA ASP A 142 7.60 -6.40 15.10
C ASP A 142 7.93 -6.01 13.66
N LEU A 143 9.18 -6.28 13.26
CA LEU A 143 9.69 -6.00 11.91
C LEU A 143 9.63 -7.23 10.99
N SER A 144 9.20 -8.38 11.51
CA SER A 144 9.07 -9.65 10.78
C SER A 144 7.63 -9.93 10.37
N GLY A 145 6.68 -9.67 11.27
CA GLY A 145 5.26 -9.90 11.06
C GLY A 145 4.58 -8.78 10.28
N PHE A 146 3.42 -9.11 9.73
CA PHE A 146 2.53 -8.18 9.04
C PHE A 146 1.13 -8.25 9.64
N ALA A 147 0.50 -7.08 9.76
CA ALA A 147 -0.92 -6.92 10.01
C ALA A 147 -1.60 -6.28 8.80
N ARG A 148 -2.88 -6.62 8.58
CA ARG A 148 -3.70 -6.04 7.51
C ARG A 148 -4.11 -4.63 7.90
N ALA A 149 -4.00 -3.69 6.98
CA ALA A 149 -4.55 -2.35 7.13
C ALA A 149 -6.07 -2.38 6.91
N ALA A 150 -6.82 -1.62 7.72
CA ALA A 150 -8.25 -1.46 7.52
C ALA A 150 -8.49 -0.58 6.28
N LEU A 151 -9.47 -0.93 5.44
CA LEU A 151 -9.91 -0.08 4.34
C LEU A 151 -11.14 0.69 4.81
N GLU A 152 -11.02 2.01 4.89
CA GLU A 152 -12.02 2.90 5.48
C GLU A 152 -12.29 4.05 4.50
N PRO A 153 -13.45 4.72 4.57
CA PRO A 153 -13.64 6.00 3.89
C PRO A 153 -12.54 6.99 4.26
N ILE A 154 -12.18 7.89 3.34
CA ILE A 154 -11.33 9.03 3.67
C ILE A 154 -12.05 9.82 4.76
N ASP A 155 -11.33 10.15 5.83
CA ASP A 155 -11.83 11.03 6.87
C ASP A 155 -12.14 12.40 6.24
N GLN A 156 -13.42 12.63 5.91
CA GLN A 156 -13.92 13.95 5.60
C GLN A 156 -14.09 14.70 6.92
N GLU A 157 -13.02 15.26 7.48
CA GLU A 157 -13.19 16.38 8.41
C GLU A 157 -13.49 17.63 7.56
N PRO A 158 -14.72 18.20 7.60
CA PRO A 158 -14.92 19.57 7.15
C PRO A 158 -14.35 20.54 8.20
N ALA A 159 -13.82 21.64 7.68
CA ALA A 159 -13.29 22.80 8.39
C ALA A 159 -13.93 23.13 9.75
N ALA A 160 -13.08 23.47 10.72
CA ALA A 160 -13.37 24.35 11.84
C ALA A 160 -14.63 24.04 12.66
N LYS A 161 -14.48 23.20 13.69
CA LYS A 161 -15.16 23.48 14.97
C LYS A 161 -14.33 24.51 15.74
N LEU A 162 -14.43 25.78 15.31
CA LEU A 162 -14.19 26.90 16.22
C LEU A 162 -15.52 27.20 16.90
N LEU A 163 -15.48 27.07 18.21
CA LEU A 163 -16.57 27.09 19.17
C LEU A 163 -17.42 28.37 19.04
N VAL A 164 -18.74 28.22 19.20
CA VAL A 164 -19.66 29.30 19.60
C VAL A 164 -19.42 29.61 21.07
#